data_AF-A0A5C6MYP6-F1
#
_entry.id   AF-A0A5C6MYP6-F1
#
_cell.length_a   1.000
_cell.length_b   1.000
_cell.length_c   1.000
_cell.angle_alpha   90.00
_cell.angle_beta   90.00
_cell.angle_gamma   90.00
#
_symmetry.space_group_name_H-M   'P 1'
#
loop_
_entity.id
_entity.type
_entity.pdbx_description
1 polymer ?
#
loop_
_entity_poly.entity_id
_entity_poly.type
_entity_poly.pdbx_seq_one_letter_code
_entity_poly.pdbx_strand_id
1 'polypeptide(L)'
;MDFKENLLQMEASRNRVRGGLWNMPGPRQYSKDTQDMLKLMMQESRLTHLQKRRITDCLQKGTALPLTFDPPLPAPPREPKTVQRCPSARPQRRSAEACRRGDAYVRERFCPGPTRDVEKEKRRLQNIMSTGQEEPAPVSSGRGPDPDTGGGDRFQEVLGEIEERRRFLADMASLGQGKKYINIINTEISQKIQELEMLEKRSSFQKDATESEERNDYRTNQ
;
A
#
# COMPACT_ATOMS: atom_id res chain seq x y z
N MET A 1 -20.15 30.15 -69.30
CA MET A 1 -18.90 30.71 -69.80
C MET A 1 -18.48 31.84 -68.86
N ASP A 2 -17.50 31.79 -67.97
CA ASP A 2 -16.69 30.75 -67.36
C ASP A 2 -16.07 31.41 -66.12
N PHE A 3 -16.57 31.11 -64.93
CA PHE A 3 -15.92 31.44 -63.66
C PHE A 3 -15.06 30.25 -63.15
N LYS A 4 -14.64 29.38 -64.08
CA LYS A 4 -13.98 28.10 -63.79
C LYS A 4 -12.46 28.08 -63.98
N GLU A 5 -11.82 29.21 -64.26
CA GLU A 5 -10.41 29.23 -64.68
C GLU A 5 -9.53 30.13 -63.79
N ASN A 6 -9.81 30.23 -62.48
CA ASN A 6 -8.86 30.87 -61.55
C ASN A 6 -8.94 30.33 -60.11
N LEU A 7 -9.20 29.04 -59.96
CA LEU A 7 -9.01 28.33 -58.68
C LEU A 7 -7.94 27.24 -58.79
N LEU A 8 -7.00 27.39 -59.73
CA LEU A 8 -5.95 26.43 -60.00
C LEU A 8 -4.56 27.07 -59.99
N GLN A 9 -4.27 27.89 -58.98
CA GLN A 9 -2.89 28.33 -58.73
C GLN A 9 -2.64 28.77 -57.29
N MET A 10 -3.00 27.90 -56.33
CA MET A 10 -2.33 27.91 -55.02
C MET A 10 -2.43 26.54 -54.34
N GLU A 11 -2.34 25.47 -55.13
CA GLU A 11 -2.05 24.12 -54.63
C GLU A 11 -0.54 23.86 -54.67
N ALA A 12 0.23 24.45 -53.77
CA ALA A 12 1.57 23.95 -53.43
C ALA A 12 2.16 24.71 -52.24
N SER A 13 1.62 24.48 -51.03
CA SER A 13 2.42 24.35 -49.80
C SER A 13 1.47 24.36 -48.60
N ARG A 14 1.14 23.16 -48.12
CA ARG A 14 0.83 22.83 -46.72
C ARG A 14 0.68 21.31 -46.65
N ASN A 15 1.73 20.69 -46.12
CA ASN A 15 1.86 19.30 -45.68
C ASN A 15 0.63 18.40 -45.89
N ARG A 16 0.68 17.56 -46.92
CA ARG A 16 -0.07 16.30 -46.91
C ARG A 16 0.58 15.40 -45.87
N VAL A 17 0.11 15.45 -44.63
CA VAL A 17 0.34 14.34 -43.70
C VAL A 17 -0.46 13.17 -44.27
N ARG A 18 0.27 12.25 -44.89
CA ARG A 18 -0.19 10.96 -45.37
C ARG A 18 -1.00 10.29 -44.26
N GLY A 19 -2.33 10.31 -44.37
CA GLY A 19 -3.25 9.66 -43.44
C GLY A 19 -3.09 8.15 -43.53
N GLY A 20 -2.21 7.59 -42.71
CA GLY A 20 -2.08 6.15 -42.54
C GLY A 20 -3.30 5.58 -41.79
N LEU A 21 -3.52 4.29 -42.00
CA LEU A 21 -4.50 3.39 -41.34
C LEU A 21 -4.50 3.45 -39.79
N TRP A 22 -3.58 4.21 -39.19
CA TRP A 22 -3.32 4.31 -37.76
C TRP A 22 -3.66 5.68 -37.15
N ASN A 23 -4.14 6.66 -37.93
CA ASN A 23 -4.70 7.89 -37.37
C ASN A 23 -6.20 7.72 -37.07
N MET A 24 -6.53 6.78 -36.18
CA MET A 24 -7.77 6.89 -35.43
C MET A 24 -7.45 7.76 -34.20
N PRO A 25 -8.14 8.90 -33.97
CA PRO A 25 -8.12 9.46 -32.63
C PRO A 25 -8.61 8.34 -31.70
N GLY A 26 -7.86 8.06 -30.64
CA GLY A 26 -8.26 7.08 -29.62
C GLY A 26 -9.67 7.38 -29.09
N PRO A 27 -10.26 6.48 -28.27
CA PRO A 27 -11.63 6.64 -27.78
C PRO A 27 -11.86 8.08 -27.31
N ARG A 28 -12.83 8.76 -27.94
CA ARG A 28 -13.07 10.20 -27.76
C ARG A 28 -13.28 10.49 -26.28
N GLN A 29 -12.25 11.00 -25.62
CA GLN A 29 -12.35 11.42 -24.23
C GLN A 29 -13.20 12.69 -24.17
N TYR A 30 -14.11 12.75 -23.20
CA TYR A 30 -14.90 13.95 -22.95
C TYR A 30 -13.97 15.08 -22.50
N SER A 31 -14.10 16.27 -23.09
CA SER A 31 -13.37 17.46 -22.63
C SER A 31 -13.66 17.74 -21.16
N LYS A 32 -12.69 18.31 -20.44
CA LYS A 32 -12.83 18.64 -19.01
C LYS A 32 -14.05 19.51 -18.74
N ASP A 33 -14.26 20.52 -19.59
CA ASP A 33 -15.42 21.41 -19.52
C ASP A 33 -16.75 20.63 -19.67
N THR A 34 -16.77 19.61 -20.52
CA THR A 34 -17.94 18.74 -20.72
C THR A 34 -18.18 17.83 -19.52
N GLN A 35 -17.12 17.31 -18.90
CA GLN A 35 -17.22 16.48 -17.69
C GLN A 35 -17.75 17.29 -16.50
N ASP A 36 -17.25 18.51 -16.33
CA ASP A 36 -17.66 19.42 -15.25
C ASP A 36 -19.13 19.85 -15.42
N MET A 37 -19.54 20.16 -16.65
CA MET A 37 -20.95 20.43 -16.97
C MET A 37 -21.86 19.23 -16.65
N LEU A 38 -21.46 18.01 -17.06
CA LEU A 38 -22.24 16.79 -16.78
C LEU A 38 -22.33 16.50 -15.28
N LYS A 39 -21.27 16.77 -14.51
CA LYS A 39 -21.27 16.62 -13.05
C LYS A 39 -22.25 17.57 -12.38
N LEU A 40 -22.31 18.82 -12.84
CA LEU A 40 -23.26 19.82 -12.35
C LEU A 40 -24.70 19.41 -12.70
N MET A 41 -24.95 18.95 -13.93
CA MET A 41 -26.26 18.40 -14.31
C MET A 41 -26.66 17.18 -13.48
N MET A 42 -25.73 16.29 -13.12
CA MET A 42 -25.99 15.13 -12.24
C MET A 42 -26.30 15.53 -10.80
N GLN A 43 -25.86 16.70 -10.35
CA GLN A 43 -26.13 17.25 -9.02
C GLN A 43 -27.52 17.88 -8.97
N GLU A 44 -27.87 18.65 -10.00
CA GLU A 44 -29.15 19.37 -10.10
C GLU A 44 -30.31 18.46 -10.54
N SER A 45 -30.05 17.49 -11.42
CA SER A 45 -31.01 16.46 -11.79
C SER A 45 -31.04 15.41 -10.69
N ARG A 46 -32.20 15.20 -10.03
CA ARG A 46 -32.38 14.26 -8.91
C ARG A 46 -32.28 12.77 -9.36
N LEU A 47 -31.12 12.37 -9.89
CA LEU A 47 -30.83 11.02 -10.38
C LEU A 47 -30.59 10.05 -9.23
N THR A 48 -30.98 8.78 -9.44
CA THR A 48 -30.65 7.68 -8.54
C THR A 48 -29.15 7.39 -8.53
N HIS A 49 -28.61 6.82 -7.45
CA HIS A 49 -27.19 6.46 -7.37
C HIS A 49 -26.74 5.52 -8.50
N LEU A 50 -27.63 4.63 -8.97
CA LEU A 50 -27.34 3.73 -10.07
C LEU A 50 -27.15 4.51 -11.38
N GLN A 51 -28.04 5.46 -11.68
CA GLN A 51 -27.92 6.32 -12.85
C GLN A 51 -26.64 7.17 -12.79
N LYS A 52 -26.33 7.74 -11.62
CA LYS A 52 -25.11 8.53 -11.41
C LYS A 52 -23.86 7.70 -11.71
N ARG A 53 -23.78 6.49 -11.15
CA ARG A 53 -22.66 5.56 -11.39
C ARG A 53 -22.50 5.23 -12.87
N ARG A 54 -23.60 4.94 -13.57
CA ARG A 54 -23.57 4.61 -15.01
C ARG A 54 -23.03 5.77 -15.85
N ILE A 55 -23.46 7.01 -15.58
CA ILE A 55 -22.97 8.19 -16.30
C ILE A 55 -21.47 8.40 -16.02
N THR A 56 -21.03 8.28 -14.76
CA THR A 56 -19.62 8.39 -14.41
C THR A 56 -18.75 7.31 -15.08
N ASP A 57 -19.26 6.07 -15.15
CA ASP A 57 -18.57 4.99 -15.85
C ASP A 57 -18.39 5.30 -17.36
N CYS A 58 -19.41 5.89 -18.00
CA CYS A 58 -19.33 6.32 -19.40
C CYS A 58 -18.30 7.44 -19.60
N LEU A 59 -18.26 8.41 -18.69
CA LEU A 59 -17.29 9.51 -18.71
C LEU A 59 -15.85 9.01 -18.60
N GLN A 60 -15.59 8.04 -17.71
CA GLN A 60 -14.26 7.45 -17.52
C GLN A 60 -13.81 6.60 -18.71
N LYS A 61 -14.74 5.90 -19.36
CA LYS A 61 -14.45 4.98 -20.46
C LYS A 61 -14.47 5.67 -21.84
N GLY A 62 -14.91 6.93 -21.92
CA GLY A 62 -15.06 7.65 -23.19
C GLY A 62 -16.13 7.04 -24.11
N THR A 63 -17.10 6.33 -23.54
CA THR A 63 -18.21 5.71 -24.30
C THR A 63 -19.39 6.68 -24.37
N ALA A 64 -20.15 6.63 -25.47
CA ALA A 64 -21.35 7.46 -25.63
C ALA A 64 -22.32 7.36 -24.43
N LEU A 65 -22.99 8.47 -24.12
CA LEU A 65 -23.97 8.54 -23.03
C LEU A 65 -25.20 7.67 -23.35
N PRO A 66 -25.77 6.97 -22.34
CA PRO A 66 -26.97 6.17 -22.54
C PRO A 66 -28.18 7.06 -22.85
N LEU A 67 -28.89 6.77 -23.94
CA LEU A 67 -30.08 7.51 -24.38
C LEU A 67 -31.32 7.15 -23.53
N THR A 68 -31.35 5.94 -22.97
CA THR A 68 -32.43 5.46 -22.11
C THR A 68 -31.85 4.81 -20.86
N PHE A 69 -32.48 5.07 -19.72
CA PHE A 69 -32.25 4.31 -18.49
C PHE A 69 -33.43 3.37 -18.33
N ASP A 70 -33.30 2.15 -18.84
CA ASP A 70 -34.32 1.14 -18.62
C ASP A 70 -34.40 0.87 -17.11
N PRO A 71 -35.62 0.88 -16.51
CA PRO A 71 -35.77 0.47 -15.12
C PRO A 71 -35.21 -0.96 -14.98
N PRO A 72 -34.61 -1.32 -13.84
CA PRO A 72 -34.16 -2.69 -13.64
C PRO A 72 -35.34 -3.64 -13.89
N LEU A 73 -35.28 -4.37 -15.00
CA LEU A 73 -36.22 -5.46 -15.25
C LEU A 73 -36.13 -6.39 -14.04
N PRO A 74 -37.26 -6.88 -13.50
CA PRO A 74 -37.21 -7.92 -12.47
C PRO A 74 -36.33 -9.03 -13.02
N ALA A 75 -35.26 -9.33 -12.28
CA ALA A 75 -34.29 -10.33 -12.72
C ALA A 75 -35.06 -11.62 -13.05
N PRO A 76 -34.79 -12.27 -14.20
CA PRO A 76 -35.40 -13.55 -14.49
C PRO A 76 -35.12 -14.49 -13.31
N PRO A 77 -36.06 -15.39 -12.93
CA PRO A 77 -35.81 -16.39 -11.91
C PRO A 77 -34.49 -17.05 -12.23
N ARG A 78 -33.52 -16.90 -11.34
CA ARG A 78 -32.24 -17.57 -11.50
C ARG A 78 -32.55 -19.05 -11.51
N GLU A 79 -32.40 -19.69 -12.67
CA GLU A 79 -32.32 -21.15 -12.75
C GLU A 79 -31.35 -21.60 -11.65
N PRO A 80 -31.78 -22.49 -10.73
CA PRO A 80 -30.90 -22.95 -9.69
C PRO A 80 -29.76 -23.69 -10.38
N LYS A 81 -28.58 -23.05 -10.40
CA LYS A 81 -27.30 -23.76 -10.58
C LYS A 81 -27.41 -25.00 -9.70
N THR A 82 -27.17 -26.17 -10.27
CA THR A 82 -27.12 -27.44 -9.54
C THR A 82 -26.14 -27.31 -8.39
N VAL A 83 -26.66 -26.88 -7.25
CA VAL A 83 -25.98 -26.94 -5.97
C VAL A 83 -25.80 -28.42 -5.76
N GLN A 84 -24.55 -28.90 -5.74
CA GLN A 84 -24.25 -30.21 -5.18
C GLN A 84 -25.06 -30.31 -3.89
N ARG A 85 -25.99 -31.27 -3.84
CA ARG A 85 -26.85 -31.44 -2.67
C ARG A 85 -25.95 -31.62 -1.47
N CYS A 86 -25.78 -30.58 -0.66
CA CYS A 86 -25.33 -30.73 0.70
C CYS A 86 -26.32 -31.71 1.35
N PRO A 87 -25.86 -32.82 1.95
CA PRO A 87 -26.77 -33.72 2.65
C PRO A 87 -27.53 -32.88 3.68
N SER A 88 -28.84 -33.08 3.74
CA SER A 88 -29.75 -32.24 4.52
C SER A 88 -29.18 -32.05 5.93
N ALA A 89 -28.81 -30.82 6.27
CA ALA A 89 -28.39 -30.45 7.61
C ALA A 89 -29.64 -30.42 8.51
N ARG A 90 -30.21 -31.60 8.78
CA ARG A 90 -31.08 -31.77 9.93
C ARG A 90 -30.21 -31.47 11.15
N PRO A 91 -30.67 -30.65 12.11
CA PRO A 91 -29.93 -30.45 13.35
C PRO A 91 -29.83 -31.79 14.08
N GLN A 92 -28.69 -32.46 13.93
CA GLN A 92 -28.41 -33.73 14.58
C GLN A 92 -27.64 -33.46 15.87
N ARG A 93 -28.02 -34.14 16.96
CA ARG A 93 -27.27 -34.09 18.22
C ARG A 93 -25.86 -34.65 17.97
N ARG A 94 -24.83 -33.96 18.46
CA ARG A 94 -23.44 -34.44 18.39
C ARG A 94 -23.31 -35.76 19.16
N SER A 95 -22.41 -36.64 18.71
CA SER A 95 -22.11 -37.88 19.44
C SER A 95 -21.46 -37.56 20.80
N ALA A 96 -21.61 -38.46 21.76
CA ALA A 96 -21.03 -38.29 23.09
C ALA A 96 -19.49 -38.17 23.04
N GLU A 97 -18.84 -38.85 22.09
CA GLU A 97 -17.41 -38.73 21.84
C GLU A 97 -17.05 -37.36 21.28
N ALA A 98 -17.81 -36.84 20.30
CA ALA A 98 -17.57 -35.50 19.74
C ALA A 98 -17.73 -34.39 20.79
N CYS A 99 -18.65 -34.55 21.73
CA CYS A 99 -18.80 -33.62 22.86
C CYS A 99 -17.63 -33.70 23.85
N ARG A 100 -17.05 -34.89 24.07
CA ARG A 100 -15.91 -35.10 24.98
C ARG A 100 -14.55 -34.81 24.36
N ARG A 101 -14.45 -34.83 23.02
CA ARG A 101 -13.20 -34.59 22.29
C ARG A 101 -12.65 -33.16 22.48
N GLY A 102 -13.53 -32.21 22.80
CA GLY A 102 -13.12 -30.84 23.10
C GLY A 102 -12.70 -30.68 24.56
N ASP A 103 -11.97 -29.60 24.83
CA ASP A 103 -11.58 -29.12 26.15
C ASP A 103 -12.66 -28.23 26.82
N ALA A 104 -13.88 -28.21 26.28
CA ALA A 104 -14.97 -27.33 26.73
C ALA A 104 -15.37 -27.49 28.21
N TYR A 105 -15.03 -28.61 28.84
CA TYR A 105 -15.28 -28.88 30.26
C TYR A 105 -14.02 -28.81 31.12
N VAL A 106 -12.86 -28.53 30.51
CA VAL A 106 -11.60 -28.34 31.24
C VAL A 106 -11.65 -26.96 31.89
N ARG A 107 -11.57 -26.93 33.22
CA ARG A 107 -11.54 -25.67 33.96
C ARG A 107 -10.25 -24.91 33.62
N GLU A 108 -10.39 -23.62 33.34
CA GLU A 108 -9.24 -22.75 33.09
C GLU A 108 -8.23 -22.86 34.24
N ARG A 109 -6.97 -23.00 33.89
CA ARG A 109 -5.89 -23.01 34.88
C ARG A 109 -5.68 -21.59 35.36
N PHE A 110 -5.48 -21.42 36.68
CA PHE A 110 -5.14 -20.12 37.25
C PHE A 110 -3.80 -19.65 36.68
N CYS A 111 -3.86 -18.57 35.90
CA CYS A 111 -2.68 -17.85 35.41
C CYS A 111 -2.52 -16.61 36.28
N PRO A 112 -1.59 -16.59 37.26
CA PRO A 112 -1.36 -15.37 38.02
C PRO A 112 -0.95 -14.25 37.05
N GLY A 113 -1.49 -13.06 37.28
CA GLY A 113 -1.10 -11.88 36.52
C GLY A 113 0.41 -11.60 36.67
N PRO A 114 1.00 -10.79 35.78
CA PRO A 114 2.38 -10.35 35.90
C PRO A 114 2.66 -9.85 37.32
N THR A 115 3.53 -10.55 38.05
CA THR A 115 3.82 -10.22 39.44
C THR A 115 4.71 -8.98 39.45
N ARG A 116 4.30 -7.94 40.19
CA ARG A 116 5.13 -6.75 40.39
C ARG A 116 6.31 -7.13 41.27
N ASP A 117 7.49 -6.61 40.96
CA ASP A 117 8.67 -6.79 41.80
C ASP A 117 8.45 -6.09 43.16
N VAL A 118 8.23 -6.90 44.19
CA VAL A 118 7.94 -6.46 45.57
C VAL A 118 9.12 -5.71 46.18
N GLU A 119 10.36 -6.04 45.81
CA GLU A 119 11.55 -5.38 46.33
C GLU A 119 11.72 -3.99 45.72
N LYS A 120 11.40 -3.86 44.43
CA LYS A 120 11.38 -2.56 43.74
C LYS A 120 10.33 -1.62 44.35
N GLU A 121 9.11 -2.10 44.61
CA GLU A 121 8.06 -1.27 45.20
C GLU A 121 8.40 -0.90 46.66
N LYS A 122 9.00 -1.82 47.43
CA LYS A 122 9.47 -1.52 48.79
C LYS A 122 10.52 -0.40 48.80
N ARG A 123 11.49 -0.45 47.88
CA ARG A 123 12.52 0.59 47.71
C ARG A 123 11.92 1.94 47.29
N ARG A 124 11.01 1.91 46.31
CA ARG A 124 10.26 3.10 45.86
C ARG A 124 9.55 3.79 47.03
N LEU A 125 8.78 3.03 47.81
CA LEU A 125 8.05 3.55 48.97
C LEU A 125 8.98 4.04 50.08
N GLN A 126 10.09 3.34 50.33
CA GLN A 126 11.10 3.79 51.30
C GLN A 126 11.68 5.15 50.92
N ASN A 127 12.01 5.37 49.65
CA ASN A 127 12.53 6.64 49.15
C ASN A 127 11.48 7.77 49.26
N ILE A 128 10.21 7.48 48.95
CA ILE A 128 9.11 8.44 49.13
C ILE A 128 8.94 8.80 50.60
N MET A 129 8.93 7.83 51.51
CA MET A 129 8.75 8.09 52.94
C MET A 129 9.93 8.82 53.58
N SER A 130 11.16 8.53 53.11
CA SER A 130 12.38 9.14 53.67
C SER A 130 12.67 10.53 53.09
N THR A 131 12.51 10.70 51.78
CA THR A 131 13.01 11.88 51.05
C THR A 131 11.88 12.68 50.41
N GLY A 132 10.64 12.17 50.42
CA GLY A 132 9.48 12.80 49.78
C GLY A 132 9.50 12.75 48.24
N GLN A 133 10.49 12.09 47.65
CA GLN A 133 10.70 12.02 46.21
C GLN A 133 10.77 10.55 45.77
N GLU A 134 10.19 10.27 44.61
CA GLU A 134 10.32 8.96 43.97
C GLU A 134 11.73 8.83 43.37
N GLU A 135 12.34 7.64 43.49
CA GLU A 135 13.61 7.35 42.82
C GLU A 135 13.42 7.63 41.33
N PRO A 136 14.29 8.44 40.67
CA PRO A 136 14.22 8.55 39.23
C PRO A 136 14.36 7.13 38.69
N ALA A 137 13.35 6.66 37.95
CA ALA A 137 13.46 5.41 37.24
C ALA A 137 14.82 5.41 36.55
N PRO A 138 15.57 4.28 36.52
CA PRO A 138 16.74 4.21 35.66
C PRO A 138 16.23 4.71 34.34
N VAL A 139 16.76 5.84 33.86
CA VAL A 139 16.36 6.43 32.59
C VAL A 139 16.33 5.25 31.68
N SER A 140 15.12 4.81 31.32
CA SER A 140 14.98 3.82 30.29
C SER A 140 15.68 4.57 29.19
N SER A 141 16.85 4.09 28.83
CA SER A 141 17.48 4.53 27.62
C SER A 141 16.60 3.95 26.51
N GLY A 142 15.37 4.48 26.36
CA GLY A 142 15.02 5.22 25.17
C GLY A 142 15.98 6.39 25.02
N ARG A 143 17.28 6.08 24.98
CA ARG A 143 18.14 6.53 23.93
C ARG A 143 17.43 6.00 22.69
N GLY A 144 16.46 6.77 22.18
CA GLY A 144 16.36 6.84 20.74
C GLY A 144 17.81 7.01 20.27
N PRO A 145 18.26 6.18 19.31
CA PRO A 145 19.67 6.04 19.02
C PRO A 145 20.29 7.43 18.99
N ASP A 146 21.24 7.68 19.89
CA ASP A 146 22.08 8.87 19.81
C ASP A 146 22.57 8.91 18.37
N PRO A 147 22.44 10.03 17.63
CA PRO A 147 22.82 10.09 16.23
C PRO A 147 24.34 9.98 15.98
N ASP A 148 25.11 9.48 16.95
CA ASP A 148 26.57 9.51 16.93
C ASP A 148 27.24 8.18 17.32
N THR A 149 26.59 7.04 17.10
CA THR A 149 27.29 5.74 17.07
C THR A 149 27.16 5.10 15.69
N GLY A 150 28.10 5.44 14.83
CA GLY A 150 28.61 4.61 13.73
C GLY A 150 27.63 4.30 12.59
N GLY A 151 27.94 4.80 11.39
CA GLY A 151 27.25 4.41 10.15
C GLY A 151 27.22 2.90 9.84
N GLY A 152 27.88 2.06 10.64
CA GLY A 152 27.77 0.59 10.59
C GLY A 152 26.48 0.02 11.17
N ASP A 153 25.86 0.66 12.17
CA ASP A 153 24.64 0.13 12.81
C ASP A 153 23.43 0.21 11.87
N ARG A 154 23.26 1.36 11.21
CA ARG A 154 22.16 1.55 10.25
C ARG A 154 22.31 0.71 8.97
N PHE A 155 23.54 0.48 8.49
CA PHE A 155 23.75 -0.42 7.36
C PHE A 155 23.33 -1.85 7.71
N GLN A 156 23.68 -2.32 8.90
CA GLN A 156 23.30 -3.62 9.41
C GLN A 156 21.79 -3.74 9.65
N GLU A 157 21.15 -2.69 10.15
CA GLU A 157 19.70 -2.61 10.34
C GLU A 157 18.96 -2.80 9.02
N VAL A 158 19.35 -2.06 7.98
CA VAL A 158 18.68 -2.15 6.67
C VAL A 158 18.87 -3.53 6.02
N LEU A 159 20.02 -4.20 6.23
CA LEU A 159 20.18 -5.60 5.83
C LEU A 159 19.21 -6.53 6.57
N GLY A 160 19.04 -6.32 7.88
CA GLY A 160 18.07 -7.05 8.69
C GLY A 160 16.64 -6.87 8.18
N GLU A 161 16.25 -5.65 7.87
CA GLU A 161 14.95 -5.31 7.30
C GLU A 161 14.67 -5.98 5.95
N ILE A 162 15.68 -6.08 5.07
CA ILE A 162 15.54 -6.78 3.79
C ILE A 162 15.29 -8.27 4.03
N GLU A 163 16.07 -8.87 4.93
CA GLU A 163 15.94 -10.28 5.26
C GLU A 163 14.57 -10.60 5.92
N GLU A 164 14.08 -9.73 6.79
CA GLU A 164 12.73 -9.84 7.37
C GLU A 164 11.66 -9.84 6.28
N ARG A 165 11.73 -8.91 5.32
CA ARG A 165 10.80 -8.84 4.18
C ARG A 165 10.85 -10.09 3.30
N ARG A 166 12.04 -10.66 3.09
CA ARG A 166 12.19 -11.93 2.36
C ARG A 166 11.53 -13.09 3.11
N ARG A 167 11.70 -13.17 4.44
CA ARG A 167 11.07 -14.19 5.28
C ARG A 167 9.56 -14.05 5.28
N PHE A 168 9.05 -12.82 5.43
CA PHE A 168 7.62 -12.53 5.32
C PHE A 168 7.04 -13.04 4.00
N LEU A 169 7.75 -12.80 2.88
CA LEU A 169 7.33 -13.31 1.58
C LEU A 169 7.29 -14.85 1.52
N ALA A 170 8.28 -15.52 2.10
CA ALA A 170 8.31 -16.98 2.20
C ALA A 170 7.15 -17.53 3.05
N ASP A 171 6.88 -16.91 4.19
CA ASP A 171 5.76 -17.27 5.07
C ASP A 171 4.42 -17.10 4.36
N MET A 172 4.21 -15.97 3.68
CA MET A 172 2.99 -15.75 2.90
C MET A 172 2.87 -16.69 1.71
N ALA A 173 3.99 -17.11 1.10
CA ALA A 173 3.99 -18.11 0.04
C ALA A 173 3.58 -19.49 0.58
N SER A 174 4.03 -19.88 1.78
CA SER A 174 3.64 -21.13 2.44
C SER A 174 2.12 -21.19 2.73
N LEU A 175 1.53 -20.03 3.02
CA LEU A 175 0.08 -19.85 3.23
C LEU A 175 -0.72 -19.72 1.91
N GLY A 176 -0.05 -19.80 0.75
CA GLY A 176 -0.68 -19.64 -0.58
C GLY A 176 -1.10 -18.20 -0.91
N GLN A 177 -0.73 -17.22 -0.08
CA GLN A 177 -1.08 -15.80 -0.26
C GLN A 177 0.05 -14.96 -0.86
N GLY A 178 1.20 -15.56 -1.18
CA GLY A 178 2.38 -14.83 -1.68
C GLY A 178 2.08 -13.88 -2.83
N LYS A 179 1.26 -14.29 -3.81
CA LYS A 179 0.88 -13.47 -4.98
C LYS A 179 0.28 -12.10 -4.62
N LYS A 180 -0.36 -11.96 -3.46
CA LYS A 180 -0.95 -10.69 -3.01
C LYS A 180 0.12 -9.70 -2.55
N TYR A 181 1.21 -10.19 -1.98
CA TYR A 181 2.22 -9.38 -1.30
C TYR A 181 3.51 -9.23 -2.10
N ILE A 182 3.79 -10.10 -3.07
CA ILE A 182 5.01 -10.08 -3.91
C ILE A 182 5.33 -8.67 -4.42
N ASN A 183 4.37 -7.97 -5.04
CA ASN A 183 4.65 -6.68 -5.65
C ASN A 183 4.97 -5.61 -4.60
N ILE A 184 4.23 -5.57 -3.50
CA ILE A 184 4.40 -4.58 -2.42
C ILE A 184 5.75 -4.81 -1.74
N ILE A 185 6.03 -6.05 -1.34
CA ILE A 185 7.26 -6.39 -0.63
C ILE A 185 8.49 -6.21 -1.54
N ASN A 186 8.40 -6.55 -2.83
CA ASN A 186 9.50 -6.29 -3.77
C ASN A 186 9.79 -4.79 -3.95
N THR A 187 8.75 -3.94 -3.91
CA THR A 187 8.97 -2.49 -3.93
C THR A 187 9.65 -2.00 -2.66
N GLU A 188 9.29 -2.53 -1.49
CA GLU A 188 9.94 -2.18 -0.23
C GLU A 188 11.39 -2.68 -0.16
N ILE A 189 11.65 -3.91 -0.63
CA ILE A 189 13.01 -4.45 -0.76
C ILE A 189 13.84 -3.55 -1.68
N SER A 190 13.29 -3.13 -2.82
CA SER A 190 13.97 -2.20 -3.74
C SER A 190 14.30 -0.86 -3.07
N GLN A 191 13.37 -0.30 -2.28
CA GLN A 191 13.61 0.94 -1.54
C GLN A 191 14.74 0.78 -0.52
N LYS A 192 14.79 -0.36 0.19
CA LYS A 192 15.83 -0.65 1.18
C LYS A 192 17.20 -0.90 0.56
N ILE A 193 17.25 -1.53 -0.62
CA ILE A 193 18.50 -1.65 -1.40
C ILE A 193 19.03 -0.27 -1.80
N GLN A 194 18.15 0.63 -2.26
CA GLN A 194 18.56 2.00 -2.57
C GLN A 194 19.06 2.76 -1.33
N GLU A 195 18.43 2.56 -0.17
CA GLU A 195 18.91 3.10 1.11
C GLU A 195 20.32 2.59 1.44
N LEU A 196 20.60 1.30 1.25
CA LEU A 196 21.93 0.73 1.44
C LEU A 196 22.97 1.36 0.51
N GLU A 197 22.65 1.51 -0.78
CA GLU A 197 23.57 2.14 -1.75
C GLU A 197 23.89 3.59 -1.39
N MET A 198 22.92 4.34 -0.86
CA MET A 198 23.15 5.72 -0.40
C MET A 198 24.06 5.77 0.82
N LEU A 199 23.87 4.86 1.77
CA LEU A 199 24.74 4.75 2.95
C LEU A 199 26.16 4.33 2.57
N GLU A 200 26.30 3.38 1.64
CA GLU A 200 27.60 2.95 1.12
C GLU A 200 28.35 4.12 0.46
N LYS A 201 27.70 4.85 -0.46
CA LYS A 201 28.28 6.04 -1.09
C LYS A 201 28.69 7.08 -0.05
N ARG A 202 27.85 7.36 0.93
CA ARG A 202 28.19 8.31 2.00
C ARG A 202 29.43 7.86 2.79
N SER A 203 29.53 6.57 3.08
CA SER A 203 30.67 6.00 3.79
C SER A 203 31.97 6.02 2.97
N SER A 204 31.91 5.84 1.65
CA SER A 204 33.09 5.96 0.78
C SER A 204 33.57 7.41 0.71
N PHE A 205 32.66 8.38 0.56
CA PHE A 205 33.02 9.80 0.57
C PHE A 205 33.69 10.25 1.88
N GLN A 206 33.25 9.72 3.04
CA GLN A 206 33.89 10.01 4.32
C GLN A 206 35.29 9.39 4.45
N LYS A 207 35.51 8.19 3.92
CA LYS A 207 36.84 7.56 3.88
C LYS A 207 37.80 8.35 2.99
N ASP A 208 37.35 8.76 1.80
CA ASP A 208 38.18 9.53 0.87
C ASP A 208 38.58 10.92 1.43
N ALA A 209 37.69 11.56 2.21
CA ALA A 209 37.97 12.85 2.85
C ALA A 209 39.04 12.73 3.96
N THR A 210 38.91 11.71 4.83
CA THR A 210 39.87 11.47 5.93
C THR A 210 41.28 11.13 5.42
N GLU A 211 41.39 10.33 4.34
CA GLU A 211 42.70 10.03 3.73
C GLU A 211 43.37 11.27 3.10
N SER A 212 42.59 12.25 2.65
CA SER A 212 43.12 13.49 2.05
C SER A 212 43.63 14.50 3.08
N GLU A 213 43.05 14.51 4.29
CA GLU A 213 43.50 15.35 5.41
C GLU A 213 44.79 14.80 6.02
N GLU A 214 44.86 13.48 6.27
CA GLU A 214 46.09 12.83 6.74
C GLU A 214 47.27 13.10 5.79
N ARG A 215 47.05 13.04 4.47
CA ARG A 215 48.10 13.29 3.46
C ARG A 215 48.61 14.74 3.43
N ASN A 216 47.81 15.71 3.87
CA ASN A 216 48.22 17.12 3.94
C ASN A 216 48.99 17.46 5.23
N ASP A 217 48.70 16.78 6.33
CA ASP A 217 49.41 16.96 7.61
C ASP A 217 50.86 16.45 7.56
N TYR A 218 51.13 15.38 6.79
CA TYR A 218 52.52 14.94 6.52
C TYR A 218 53.30 15.86 5.59
N ARG A 219 52.63 16.75 4.85
CA ARG A 219 53.28 17.67 3.89
C ARG A 219 53.65 19.02 4.52
N THR A 220 53.04 19.38 5.64
CA THR A 220 53.20 20.70 6.29
C THR A 220 54.29 20.70 7.38
N ASN A 221 54.88 19.54 7.71
CA ASN A 221 55.92 19.37 8.74
C ASN A 221 57.33 19.08 8.18
N GLN A 222 57.61 19.40 6.91
CA GLN A 222 58.97 19.44 6.31
C GLN A 222 59.33 20.85 5.89
#